data_AF-A0A392R0L8-F1
#
_entry.id   AF-A0A392R0L8-F1
#
_cell.length_a   1.000
_cell.length_b   1.000
_cell.length_c   1.000
_cell.angle_alpha   90.00
_cell.angle_beta   90.00
_cell.angle_gamma   90.00
#
_symmetry.space_group_name_H-M   'P 1'
#
loop_
_entity.id
_entity.type
_entity.pdbx_description
1 polymer ?
#
loop_
_entity_poly.entity_id
_entity_poly.type
_entity_poly.pdbx_seq_one_letter_code
_entity_poly.pdbx_strand_id
1 'polypeptide(L)'
;KFESLSAFSPYYNTHEAEYDKCVKFESGLRPEVKHLIGFSEIRDFPTLVNKSRICDEDGRAKSNYFKAVNDNKRKGQDRGKPYGDKNKKGGEISGGRRKGGGFCFKCGEVGHKSFECPKREDKCFRCRRLGHRAYVCREKVVCFNCGEEGHKSPECKKPK
;
A
#
# COMPACT_ATOMS: atom_id res chain seq x y z
N LYS A 1 41.22 29.47 -8.81
CA LYS A 1 41.97 30.58 -8.15
C LYS A 1 41.53 30.78 -6.71
N PHE A 2 40.23 30.84 -6.40
CA PHE A 2 39.72 31.00 -5.03
C PHE A 2 39.98 29.77 -4.13
N GLU A 3 39.63 28.54 -4.56
CA GLU A 3 39.85 27.32 -3.77
C GLU A 3 41.32 27.06 -3.42
N SER A 4 42.24 27.38 -4.33
CA SER A 4 43.69 27.24 -4.12
C SER A 4 44.23 28.26 -3.10
N LEU A 5 43.56 29.39 -2.92
CA LEU A 5 43.95 30.42 -1.96
C LEU A 5 43.28 30.20 -0.60
N SER A 6 42.06 29.63 -0.57
CA SER A 6 41.37 29.30 0.68
C SER A 6 42.03 28.15 1.45
N ALA A 7 42.77 27.26 0.76
CA ALA A 7 43.56 26.19 1.39
C ALA A 7 44.60 26.71 2.41
N PHE A 8 45.09 27.95 2.25
CA PHE A 8 46.09 28.55 3.12
C PHE A 8 45.51 29.43 4.24
N SER A 9 44.18 29.51 4.35
CA SER A 9 43.51 30.25 5.42
C SER A 9 42.92 29.27 6.44
N PRO A 10 43.52 29.12 7.64
CA PRO A 10 43.09 28.16 8.66
C PRO A 10 41.63 28.34 9.09
N TYR A 11 41.10 29.56 8.95
CA TYR A 11 39.75 29.93 9.35
C TYR A 11 38.65 29.35 8.45
N TYR A 12 38.95 29.01 7.19
CA TYR A 12 37.98 28.46 6.24
C TYR A 12 38.04 26.93 6.08
N ASN A 13 39.10 26.31 6.61
CA ASN A 13 39.32 24.86 6.58
C ASN A 13 39.17 24.23 7.97
N THR A 14 38.42 24.87 8.88
CA THR A 14 38.09 24.23 10.16
C THR A 14 37.03 23.16 9.95
N HIS A 15 37.05 22.15 10.82
CA HIS A 15 36.06 21.07 10.79
C HIS A 15 34.62 21.58 11.03
N GLU A 16 34.45 22.68 11.78
CA GLU A 16 33.14 23.36 11.89
C GLU A 16 32.69 23.96 10.56
N ALA A 17 33.59 24.61 9.81
CA ALA A 17 33.26 25.21 8.52
C ALA A 17 32.94 24.15 7.45
N GLU A 18 33.54 22.96 7.51
CA GLU A 18 33.19 21.83 6.64
C GLU A 18 31.86 21.17 7.02
N TYR A 19 31.60 21.04 8.32
CA TYR A 19 30.30 20.57 8.81
C TYR A 19 29.15 21.47 8.33
N ASP A 20 29.32 22.79 8.42
CA ASP A 20 28.33 23.76 7.93
C ASP A 20 28.07 23.63 6.42
N LYS A 21 29.08 23.29 5.62
CA LYS A 21 28.92 23.01 4.17
C LYS A 21 28.07 21.76 3.96
N CYS A 22 28.32 20.70 4.73
CA CYS A 22 27.55 19.46 4.68
C CYS A 22 26.08 19.69 5.03
N VAL A 23 25.80 20.38 6.14
CA VAL A 23 24.43 20.68 6.60
C VAL A 23 23.66 21.50 5.56
N LYS A 24 24.29 22.55 5.02
CA LYS A 24 23.67 23.38 3.96
C LYS A 24 23.35 22.54 2.71
N PHE A 25 24.26 21.67 2.31
CA PHE A 25 24.05 20.79 1.15
C PHE A 25 22.92 19.77 1.39
N GLU A 26 22.92 19.08 2.54
CA GLU A 26 21.86 18.13 2.91
C GLU A 26 20.48 18.76 2.99
N SER A 27 20.39 20.04 3.37
CA SER A 27 19.12 20.77 3.39
C SER A 27 18.51 20.96 1.99
N GLY A 28 19.34 21.01 0.95
CA GLY A 28 18.93 21.15 -0.45
C GLY A 28 18.72 19.83 -1.19
N LEU A 29 19.03 18.69 -0.58
CA LEU A 29 18.82 17.38 -1.19
C LEU A 29 17.34 17.04 -1.27
N ARG A 30 16.97 16.34 -2.34
CA ARG A 30 15.63 15.75 -2.49
C ARG A 30 15.34 14.80 -1.32
N PRO A 31 14.09 14.73 -0.81
CA PRO A 31 13.75 13.93 0.37
C PRO A 31 14.18 12.47 0.27
N GLU A 32 14.04 11.85 -0.91
CA GLU A 32 14.41 10.45 -1.12
C GLU A 32 15.93 10.24 -1.00
N VAL A 33 16.72 11.16 -1.56
CA VAL A 33 18.19 11.12 -1.50
C VAL A 33 18.68 11.46 -0.10
N LYS A 34 18.08 12.49 0.53
CA LYS A 34 18.38 12.92 1.89
C LYS A 34 18.17 11.80 2.90
N HIS A 35 17.09 11.03 2.77
CA HIS A 35 16.81 9.91 3.67
C HIS A 35 17.90 8.83 3.57
N LEU A 36 18.33 8.48 2.35
CA LEU A 36 19.39 7.50 2.12
C LEU A 36 20.77 7.99 2.62
N ILE A 37 21.09 9.26 2.38
CA ILE A 37 22.37 9.87 2.76
C ILE A 37 22.46 10.11 4.27
N GLY A 38 21.36 10.48 4.92
CA GLY A 38 21.32 10.78 6.35
C GLY A 38 21.74 9.60 7.23
N PHE A 39 21.54 8.35 6.79
CA PHE A 39 22.03 7.15 7.51
C PHE A 39 23.55 6.96 7.41
N SER A 40 24.23 7.65 6.49
CA SER A 40 25.67 7.48 6.27
C SER A 40 26.53 8.47 7.08
N GLU A 41 25.91 9.39 7.84
CA GLU A 41 26.55 10.37 8.74
C GLU A 41 27.85 11.01 8.18
N ILE A 42 27.82 11.42 6.90
CA ILE A 42 29.03 11.88 6.21
C ILE A 42 29.33 13.32 6.62
N ARG A 43 30.51 13.55 7.18
CA ARG A 43 30.98 14.89 7.60
C ARG A 43 32.06 15.49 6.69
N ASP A 44 32.47 14.73 5.67
CA ASP A 44 33.39 15.17 4.61
C ASP A 44 32.59 15.65 3.38
N PHE A 45 32.74 16.92 3.03
CA PHE A 45 31.95 17.55 1.99
C PHE A 45 32.15 16.94 0.59
N PRO A 46 33.39 16.70 0.11
CA PRO A 46 33.61 16.02 -1.18
C PRO A 46 32.96 14.64 -1.24
N THR A 47 33.08 13.85 -0.18
CA THR A 47 32.48 12.51 -0.09
C THR A 47 30.96 12.59 -0.07
N LEU A 48 30.38 13.53 0.68
CA LEU A 48 28.94 13.75 0.77
C LEU A 48 28.35 14.06 -0.60
N VAL A 49 28.98 14.97 -1.36
CA VAL A 49 28.56 15.35 -2.70
C VAL A 49 28.61 14.14 -3.64
N ASN A 50 29.70 13.38 -3.63
CA ASN A 50 29.84 12.21 -4.51
C ASN A 50 28.81 11.12 -4.17
N LYS A 51 28.64 10.78 -2.89
CA LYS A 51 27.64 9.78 -2.48
C LYS A 51 26.22 10.23 -2.79
N SER A 52 25.91 11.51 -2.58
CA SER A 52 24.59 12.06 -2.91
C SER A 52 24.27 11.95 -4.40
N ARG A 53 25.27 12.21 -5.26
CA ARG A 53 25.14 12.01 -6.71
C ARG A 53 24.85 10.55 -7.07
N ILE A 54 25.58 9.60 -6.47
CA ILE A 54 25.38 8.17 -6.70
C ILE A 54 23.97 7.74 -6.27
N CYS A 55 23.54 8.15 -5.06
CA CYS A 55 22.21 7.80 -4.56
C CYS A 55 21.06 8.36 -5.42
N ASP A 56 21.25 9.55 -6.00
CA ASP A 56 20.25 10.16 -6.88
C ASP A 56 20.15 9.46 -8.25
N GLU A 57 21.28 9.03 -8.81
CA GLU A 57 21.33 8.18 -10.02
C GLU A 57 20.68 6.81 -9.79
N ASP A 58 21.03 6.12 -8.72
CA ASP A 58 20.45 4.82 -8.37
C ASP A 58 18.95 4.93 -8.11
N GLY A 59 18.52 6.00 -7.44
CA GLY A 59 17.12 6.32 -7.22
C GLY A 59 16.36 6.53 -8.53
N ARG A 60 16.96 7.27 -9.48
CA ARG A 60 16.40 7.44 -10.84
C ARG A 60 16.32 6.13 -11.61
N ALA A 61 17.38 5.34 -11.60
CA ALA A 61 17.43 4.05 -12.30
C ALA A 61 16.35 3.10 -11.75
N LYS A 62 16.20 3.04 -10.43
CA LYS A 62 15.15 2.28 -9.76
C LYS A 62 13.75 2.74 -10.18
N SER A 63 13.49 4.04 -10.15
CA SER A 63 12.20 4.62 -10.59
C SER A 63 11.89 4.27 -12.06
N ASN A 64 12.87 4.44 -12.95
CA ASN A 64 12.73 4.14 -14.38
C ASN A 64 12.46 2.66 -14.63
N TYR A 65 13.14 1.76 -13.91
CA TYR A 65 12.88 0.32 -13.98
C TYR A 65 11.43 -0.02 -13.61
N PHE A 66 10.93 0.46 -12.46
CA PHE A 66 9.56 0.18 -12.03
C PHE A 66 8.52 0.80 -12.99
N LYS A 67 8.80 1.97 -13.56
CA LYS A 67 7.95 2.58 -14.59
C LYS A 67 7.87 1.71 -15.85
N ALA A 68 9.01 1.25 -16.37
CA ALA A 68 9.07 0.39 -17.56
C ALA A 68 8.34 -0.95 -17.34
N VAL A 69 8.51 -1.58 -16.17
CA VAL A 69 7.80 -2.82 -15.83
C VAL A 69 6.28 -2.61 -15.81
N ASN A 70 5.81 -1.49 -15.25
CA ASN A 70 4.38 -1.18 -15.23
C ASN A 70 3.81 -0.85 -16.62
N ASP A 71 4.57 -0.15 -17.47
CA ASP A 71 4.15 0.15 -18.84
C ASP A 71 4.04 -1.13 -19.70
N ASN A 72 4.97 -2.07 -19.52
CA ASN A 72 4.91 -3.38 -20.19
C ASN A 72 3.68 -4.20 -19.76
N LYS A 73 3.29 -4.12 -18.48
CA LYS A 73 2.07 -4.78 -17.98
C LYS A 73 0.79 -4.20 -18.58
N ARG A 74 0.77 -2.89 -18.87
CA ARG A 74 -0.36 -2.23 -19.53
C ARG A 74 -0.45 -2.59 -21.00
N LYS A 75 0.68 -2.69 -21.71
CA LYS A 75 0.73 -3.04 -23.14
C LYS A 75 0.40 -4.52 -23.41
N GLY A 76 0.62 -5.41 -22.45
CA GLY A 76 0.26 -6.83 -22.53
C GLY A 76 -1.23 -7.15 -22.37
N GLN A 77 -2.08 -6.17 -22.04
CA GLN A 77 -3.53 -6.37 -21.96
C GLN A 77 -4.24 -6.22 -23.31
N ASP A 78 -3.56 -5.65 -24.33
CA ASP A 78 -4.13 -5.34 -25.65
C ASP A 78 -3.93 -6.46 -26.68
N ARG A 79 -3.02 -7.41 -26.41
CA ARG A 79 -2.99 -8.68 -27.15
C ARG A 79 -4.14 -9.55 -26.66
N GLY A 80 -5.32 -9.27 -27.22
CA GLY A 80 -6.53 -10.06 -27.03
C GLY A 80 -6.21 -11.55 -27.11
N LYS A 81 -6.71 -12.30 -26.12
CA LYS A 81 -6.60 -13.76 -26.10
C LYS A 81 -7.08 -14.29 -27.47
N PRO A 82 -6.39 -15.26 -28.09
CA PRO A 82 -6.75 -15.81 -29.41
C PRO A 82 -8.19 -16.35 -29.51
N TYR A 83 -8.82 -16.59 -28.36
CA TYR A 83 -10.22 -16.96 -28.23
C TYR A 83 -10.96 -15.94 -27.33
N GLY A 84 -11.13 -14.72 -27.82
CA GLY A 84 -11.99 -13.70 -27.22
C GLY A 84 -13.33 -13.68 -27.92
N ASP A 85 -14.37 -14.19 -27.26
CA ASP A 85 -15.76 -14.18 -27.75
C ASP A 85 -16.21 -12.75 -28.11
N LYS A 86 -16.63 -12.56 -29.36
CA LYS A 86 -16.94 -11.25 -29.99
C LYS A 86 -18.26 -10.63 -29.54
N ASN A 87 -18.73 -10.87 -28.32
CA ASN A 87 -20.01 -10.33 -27.86
C ASN A 87 -19.88 -9.50 -26.58
N LYS A 88 -19.39 -8.26 -26.71
CA LYS A 88 -19.63 -7.21 -25.72
C LYS A 88 -19.65 -5.82 -26.35
N LYS A 89 -20.85 -5.40 -26.77
CA LYS A 89 -21.15 -4.01 -27.05
C LYS A 89 -21.16 -3.20 -25.75
N GLY A 90 -20.50 -2.06 -25.80
CA GLY A 90 -20.83 -0.77 -25.16
C GLY A 90 -21.31 -0.76 -23.71
N GLY A 91 -20.53 -0.14 -22.83
CA GLY A 91 -20.99 0.26 -21.51
C GLY A 91 -19.85 0.67 -20.60
N GLU A 92 -19.34 1.89 -20.79
CA GLU A 92 -18.49 2.56 -19.82
C GLU A 92 -19.29 2.85 -18.55
N ILE A 93 -18.96 2.17 -17.45
CA ILE A 93 -19.15 2.72 -16.10
C ILE A 93 -17.88 2.42 -15.31
N SER A 94 -17.18 3.52 -15.01
CA SER A 94 -16.24 3.72 -13.92
C SER A 94 -16.38 2.75 -12.74
N GLY A 95 -15.27 2.12 -12.35
CA GLY A 95 -15.16 1.44 -11.06
C GLY A 95 -14.49 0.08 -11.17
N GLY A 96 -13.17 0.07 -11.00
CA GLY A 96 -12.40 -1.16 -10.86
C GLY A 96 -12.95 -2.06 -9.76
N ARG A 97 -13.51 -3.20 -10.13
CA ARG A 97 -13.60 -4.38 -9.28
C ARG A 97 -13.73 -5.60 -10.16
N ARG A 98 -12.83 -6.55 -9.94
CA ARG A 98 -12.78 -7.86 -10.58
C ARG A 98 -14.21 -8.43 -10.73
N LYS A 99 -14.75 -8.38 -11.95
CA LYS A 99 -15.94 -9.14 -12.38
C LYS A 99 -15.52 -10.61 -12.54
N GLY A 100 -15.08 -11.22 -11.45
CA GLY A 100 -15.28 -12.64 -11.26
C GLY A 100 -16.70 -12.75 -10.71
N GLY A 101 -17.63 -13.30 -11.50
CA GLY A 101 -18.85 -13.85 -10.94
C GLY A 101 -18.41 -14.92 -9.95
N GLY A 102 -18.23 -14.51 -8.69
CA GLY A 102 -17.75 -15.40 -7.65
C GLY A 102 -18.72 -16.55 -7.56
N PHE A 103 -18.19 -17.76 -7.43
CA PHE A 103 -18.99 -18.83 -6.87
C PHE A 103 -19.38 -18.40 -5.45
N CYS A 104 -20.63 -18.63 -5.11
CA CYS A 104 -21.11 -18.40 -3.77
C CYS A 104 -20.38 -19.37 -2.83
N PHE A 105 -19.64 -18.86 -1.85
CA PHE A 105 -18.95 -19.72 -0.88
C PHE A 105 -19.92 -20.47 0.04
N LYS A 106 -21.22 -20.12 0.01
CA LYS A 106 -22.26 -20.81 0.80
C LYS A 106 -22.94 -21.96 0.04
N CYS A 107 -23.24 -21.80 -1.24
CA CYS A 107 -23.95 -22.83 -2.03
C CYS A 107 -23.16 -23.38 -3.22
N GLY A 108 -21.96 -22.87 -3.48
CA GLY A 108 -21.10 -23.28 -4.60
C GLY A 108 -21.55 -22.75 -5.97
N GLU A 109 -22.73 -22.14 -6.08
CA GLU A 109 -23.27 -21.69 -7.36
C GLU A 109 -22.61 -20.40 -7.85
N VAL A 110 -22.32 -20.34 -9.15
CA VAL A 110 -21.75 -19.17 -9.82
C VAL A 110 -22.85 -18.15 -10.15
N GLY A 111 -22.49 -16.86 -10.11
CA GLY A 111 -23.39 -15.77 -10.53
C GLY A 111 -23.93 -14.90 -9.39
N HIS A 112 -23.72 -15.29 -8.13
CA HIS A 112 -24.02 -14.46 -6.97
C HIS A 112 -22.97 -14.64 -5.87
N LYS A 113 -22.76 -13.61 -5.05
CA LYS A 113 -21.85 -13.68 -3.89
C LYS A 113 -22.58 -14.27 -2.68
N SER A 114 -21.83 -14.75 -1.69
CA SER A 114 -22.38 -15.31 -0.44
C SER A 114 -23.43 -14.46 0.27
N PHE A 115 -23.42 -13.13 0.09
CA PHE A 115 -24.40 -12.20 0.67
C PHE A 115 -25.73 -12.12 -0.09
N GLU A 116 -25.71 -12.50 -1.36
CA GLU A 116 -26.83 -12.46 -2.31
C GLU A 116 -27.41 -13.87 -2.55
N CYS A 117 -26.99 -14.85 -1.74
CA CYS A 117 -27.41 -16.23 -1.91
C CYS A 117 -28.89 -16.41 -1.56
N PRO A 118 -29.72 -16.91 -2.50
CA PRO A 118 -31.14 -17.16 -2.23
C PRO A 118 -31.35 -18.30 -1.22
N LYS A 119 -30.38 -19.22 -1.12
CA LYS A 119 -30.35 -20.33 -0.14
C LYS A 119 -29.77 -19.91 1.22
N ARG A 120 -29.67 -18.60 1.51
CA ARG A 120 -29.08 -18.13 2.77
C ARG A 120 -30.02 -18.39 3.96
N GLU A 121 -29.60 -19.22 4.89
CA GLU A 121 -30.06 -19.14 6.28
C GLU A 121 -29.31 -17.99 6.99
N ASP A 122 -29.52 -16.75 6.56
CA ASP A 122 -28.89 -15.59 7.21
C ASP A 122 -29.58 -15.31 8.55
N LYS A 123 -29.11 -16.02 9.59
CA LYS A 123 -29.45 -15.77 10.99
C LYS A 123 -28.78 -14.47 11.42
N CYS A 124 -29.53 -13.61 12.10
CA CYS A 124 -29.02 -12.36 12.62
C CYS A 124 -27.83 -12.64 13.54
N PHE A 125 -26.68 -12.02 13.28
CA PHE A 125 -25.49 -12.23 14.10
C PHE A 125 -25.60 -11.67 15.53
N ARG A 126 -26.71 -11.00 15.84
CA ARG A 126 -27.02 -10.50 17.18
C ARG A 126 -27.97 -11.46 17.90
N CYS A 127 -29.12 -11.81 17.32
CA CYS A 127 -30.17 -12.56 18.03
C CYS A 127 -30.52 -13.94 17.43
N ARG A 128 -29.74 -14.42 16.45
CA ARG A 128 -29.96 -15.70 15.74
C ARG A 128 -31.27 -15.85 14.96
N ARG A 129 -32.20 -14.88 15.01
CA ARG A 129 -33.44 -14.90 14.22
C ARG A 129 -33.19 -14.53 12.76
N LEU A 130 -33.96 -15.13 11.86
CA LEU A 130 -33.92 -14.86 10.42
C LEU A 130 -34.65 -13.54 10.09
N GLY A 131 -34.46 -13.05 8.85
CA GLY A 131 -35.25 -11.94 8.30
C GLY A 131 -34.70 -10.54 8.52
N HIS A 132 -33.61 -10.36 9.28
CA HIS A 132 -32.97 -9.06 9.47
C HIS A 132 -31.47 -9.16 9.73
N ARG A 133 -30.73 -8.06 9.50
CA ARG A 133 -29.30 -7.97 9.77
C ARG A 133 -29.01 -7.43 11.16
N ALA A 134 -27.81 -7.71 11.69
CA ALA A 134 -27.40 -7.33 13.04
C ALA A 134 -27.44 -5.82 13.33
N TYR A 135 -27.36 -4.95 12.30
CA TYR A 135 -27.49 -3.49 12.48
C TYR A 135 -28.94 -3.00 12.61
N VAL A 136 -29.92 -3.76 12.10
CA VAL A 136 -31.36 -3.47 12.25
C VAL A 136 -31.94 -4.20 13.47
N CYS A 137 -31.17 -5.10 14.07
CA CYS A 137 -31.61 -5.94 15.17
C CYS A 137 -31.82 -5.11 16.44
N ARG A 138 -33.07 -5.09 16.92
CA ARG A 138 -33.47 -4.47 18.20
C ARG A 138 -33.41 -5.43 19.39
N GLU A 139 -33.10 -6.70 19.13
CA GLU A 139 -33.02 -7.76 20.14
C GLU A 139 -31.65 -7.79 20.83
N LYS A 140 -31.59 -8.44 21.99
CA LYS A 140 -30.36 -8.63 22.76
C LYS A 140 -29.37 -9.53 22.01
N VAL A 141 -28.08 -9.33 22.30
CA VAL A 141 -27.02 -10.17 21.74
C VAL A 141 -27.07 -11.56 22.39
N VAL A 142 -27.06 -12.60 21.58
CA VAL A 142 -27.02 -14.00 21.98
C VAL A 142 -25.63 -14.55 21.68
N CYS A 143 -24.99 -15.15 22.67
CA CYS A 143 -23.66 -15.73 22.54
C CYS A 143 -23.69 -16.90 21.54
N PHE A 144 -22.75 -16.97 20.58
CA PHE A 144 -22.69 -18.11 19.64
C PHE A 144 -22.18 -19.39 20.29
N ASN A 145 -21.49 -19.27 21.42
CA ASN A 145 -20.95 -20.43 22.13
C ASN A 145 -22.03 -21.09 23.01
N CYS A 146 -22.53 -20.38 24.03
CA CYS A 146 -23.46 -20.97 25.02
C CYS A 146 -24.95 -20.73 24.75
N GLY A 147 -25.31 -19.86 23.80
CA GLY A 147 -26.71 -19.53 23.52
C GLY A 147 -27.40 -18.59 24.52
N GLU A 148 -26.68 -18.10 25.53
CA GLU A 148 -27.24 -17.13 26.48
C GLU A 148 -27.21 -15.69 25.93
N GLU A 149 -28.18 -14.89 26.35
CA GLU A 149 -28.26 -13.47 26.02
C GLU A 149 -27.28 -12.62 26.87
N GLY A 150 -26.86 -11.47 26.34
CA GLY A 150 -26.10 -10.45 27.05
C GLY A 150 -24.60 -10.39 26.75
N HIS A 151 -24.02 -11.36 26.05
CA HIS A 151 -22.59 -11.35 25.68
C HIS A 151 -22.32 -11.99 24.31
N LYS A 152 -21.15 -11.67 23.73
CA LYS A 152 -20.65 -12.29 22.48
C LYS A 152 -19.73 -13.47 22.79
N SER A 153 -19.50 -14.35 21.82
CA SER A 153 -18.61 -15.52 21.99
C SER A 153 -17.20 -15.22 22.49
N PRO A 154 -16.53 -14.12 22.11
CA PRO A 154 -15.21 -13.79 22.66
C PRO A 154 -15.24 -13.48 24.17
N GLU A 155 -16.39 -13.05 24.69
CA GLU A 155 -16.60 -12.70 26.10
C GLU A 155 -17.29 -13.85 26.88
N CYS A 156 -17.49 -15.00 26.23
CA CYS A 156 -18.11 -16.16 26.83
C CYS A 156 -17.15 -16.86 27.79
N LYS A 157 -17.52 -16.92 29.07
CA LYS A 157 -16.75 -17.64 30.10
C LYS A 157 -16.98 -19.15 30.08
N LYS A 158 -17.99 -19.64 29.34
CA LYS A 158 -18.26 -21.08 29.22
C LYS A 158 -17.34 -21.71 28.16
N PRO A 159 -16.85 -22.94 28.40
CA PRO A 159 -16.07 -23.69 27.41
C PRO A 159 -16.89 -23.92 26.13
N LYS A 160 -16.18 -24.11 25.02
CA LYS A 160 -16.75 -24.36 23.69
C LYS A 160 -16.97 -25.85 23.44
#